data_AF-A0A368VKD2-F1
#
_entry.id   AF-A0A368VKD2-F1
#
_cell.length_a   1.000
_cell.length_b   1.000
_cell.length_c   1.000
_cell.angle_alpha   90.00
_cell.angle_beta   90.00
_cell.angle_gamma   90.00
#
_symmetry.space_group_name_H-M   'P 1'
#
loop_
_entity.id
_entity.type
_entity.pdbx_description
1 polymer ?
#
loop_
_entity_poly.entity_id
_entity_poly.type
_entity_poly.pdbx_seq_one_letter_code
_entity_poly.pdbx_strand_id
1 'polypeptide(L)'
;MDIITSNIYSEVNSFFSVSHKVDLKIREKLNESLKSDLQQALNDEAMPFFNLIVSTSKATINVEVKGPDYNQKEKIINWGLWLPYEAIVNHPKQNIPYISYYFDALVLVFNTYGFPEERMRKIQKSVESEVIGNSQYDFEEETIDLDLSDLELD
;
A
#
# COMPACT_ATOMS: atom_id res chain seq x y z
N MET A 1 6.47 9.02 14.09
CA MET A 1 6.36 7.69 13.47
C MET A 1 6.05 7.87 12.00
N ASP A 2 6.96 7.49 11.12
CA ASP A 2 6.75 7.55 9.68
C ASP A 2 6.04 6.29 9.19
N ILE A 3 4.93 6.48 8.47
CA ILE A 3 4.22 5.39 7.81
C ILE A 3 4.91 5.15 6.47
N ILE A 4 5.32 3.91 6.24
CA ILE A 4 5.92 3.47 4.97
C ILE A 4 5.10 2.34 4.37
N THR A 5 5.33 2.08 3.09
CA THR A 5 4.65 1.03 2.34
C THR A 5 5.67 0.22 1.57
N SER A 6 5.54 -1.10 1.61
CA SER A 6 6.30 -2.03 0.78
C SER A 6 5.36 -3.05 0.15
N ASN A 7 5.80 -3.68 -0.94
CA ASN A 7 4.99 -4.66 -1.67
C ASN A 7 5.71 -6.02 -1.64
N ILE A 8 4.99 -7.09 -1.27
CA ILE A 8 5.51 -8.47 -1.28
C ILE A 8 4.47 -9.38 -1.93
N TYR A 9 4.80 -9.89 -3.11
CA TYR A 9 3.93 -10.80 -3.86
C TYR A 9 4.49 -12.23 -3.78
N SER A 10 3.74 -13.13 -3.13
CA SER A 10 4.19 -14.50 -2.86
C SER A 10 3.99 -15.46 -4.02
N GLU A 11 3.16 -15.11 -5.01
CA GLU A 11 2.83 -15.94 -6.15
C GLU A 11 3.45 -15.39 -7.44
N VAL A 12 3.99 -16.29 -8.26
CA VAL A 12 4.55 -15.92 -9.58
C VAL A 12 3.44 -15.29 -10.43
N ASN A 13 3.75 -14.17 -11.10
CA ASN A 13 2.84 -13.42 -11.95
C ASN A 13 1.55 -12.93 -11.25
N SER A 14 1.59 -12.75 -9.93
CA SER A 14 0.46 -12.19 -9.16
C SER A 14 0.85 -10.83 -8.59
N PHE A 15 0.75 -9.81 -9.42
CA PHE A 15 1.07 -8.42 -9.08
C PHE A 15 -0.06 -7.50 -9.54
N PHE A 16 -0.12 -6.29 -8.97
CA PHE A 16 -1.05 -5.25 -9.39
C PHE A 16 -0.40 -4.33 -10.41
N SER A 17 -1.09 -4.09 -11.53
CA SER A 17 -0.71 -3.07 -12.53
C SER A 17 -1.18 -1.69 -12.06
N VAL A 18 -0.70 -1.28 -10.90
CA VAL A 18 -1.01 0.00 -10.27
C VAL A 18 0.28 0.80 -10.17
N SER A 19 0.23 2.07 -10.59
CA SER A 19 1.40 2.95 -10.52
C SER A 19 1.90 3.09 -9.09
N HIS A 20 3.21 3.00 -8.89
CA HIS A 20 3.84 3.26 -7.58
C HIS A 20 3.47 4.64 -7.03
N LYS A 21 3.10 5.60 -7.89
CA LYS A 21 2.63 6.93 -7.51
C LYS A 21 1.34 6.89 -6.68
N VAL A 22 0.50 5.86 -6.86
CA VAL A 22 -0.71 5.66 -6.04
C VAL A 22 -0.33 5.34 -4.60
N ASP A 23 0.60 4.39 -4.40
CA ASP A 23 1.12 4.06 -3.06
C ASP A 23 1.80 5.25 -2.40
N LEU A 24 2.58 6.03 -3.18
CA LEU A 24 3.20 7.26 -2.70
C LEU A 24 2.15 8.26 -2.20
N LYS A 25 1.06 8.46 -2.96
CA LYS A 25 -0.02 9.38 -2.60
C LYS A 25 -0.77 8.92 -1.35
N ILE A 26 -1.07 7.63 -1.25
CA ILE A 26 -1.68 7.05 -0.04
C ILE A 26 -0.77 7.32 1.17
N ARG A 27 0.52 7.00 1.06
CA ARG A 27 1.51 7.21 2.12
C ARG A 27 1.64 8.67 2.54
N GLU A 28 1.68 9.59 1.57
CA GLU A 28 1.71 11.04 1.82
C GLU A 28 0.52 11.45 2.69
N LYS A 29 -0.71 11.14 2.26
CA LYS A 29 -1.94 11.51 2.98
C LYS A 29 -2.05 10.85 4.35
N LEU A 30 -1.58 9.60 4.50
CA LEU A 30 -1.54 8.94 5.80
C LEU A 30 -0.55 9.61 6.75
N ASN A 31 0.65 9.97 6.29
CA ASN A 31 1.63 10.66 7.14
C ASN A 31 1.16 12.06 7.52
N GLU A 32 0.58 12.82 6.59
CA GLU A 32 0.00 14.14 6.89
C GLU A 32 -1.11 14.05 7.93
N SER A 33 -1.96 13.02 7.83
CA SER A 33 -3.13 12.91 8.70
C SER A 33 -2.84 12.21 10.03
N LEU A 34 -2.01 11.16 10.07
CA LEU A 34 -1.96 10.22 11.18
C LEU A 34 -0.63 10.20 11.96
N LYS A 35 0.48 10.65 11.37
CA LYS A 35 1.84 10.44 11.92
C LYS A 35 1.97 10.82 13.40
N SER A 36 1.47 12.00 13.77
CA SER A 36 1.57 12.51 15.14
C SER A 36 0.69 11.73 16.11
N ASP A 37 -0.57 11.50 15.73
CA ASP A 37 -1.52 10.79 16.58
C ASP A 37 -1.15 9.32 16.75
N LEU A 38 -0.61 8.70 15.70
CA LEU A 38 -0.13 7.32 15.74
C LEU A 38 1.09 7.18 16.66
N GLN A 39 2.03 8.15 16.59
CA GLN A 39 3.15 8.23 17.53
C GLN A 39 2.67 8.32 18.98
N GLN A 40 1.63 9.12 19.24
CA GLN A 40 1.04 9.26 20.56
C GLN A 40 0.31 7.98 21.01
N ALA A 41 -0.46 7.35 20.13
CA ALA A 41 -1.24 6.15 20.44
C ALA A 41 -0.35 4.95 20.80
N LEU A 42 0.81 4.83 20.13
CA LEU A 42 1.76 3.75 20.39
C LEU A 42 2.62 4.01 21.63
N ASN A 43 2.79 5.27 22.05
CA ASN A 43 3.63 5.69 23.18
C ASN A 43 5.02 5.03 23.15
N ASP A 44 5.55 4.77 21.95
CA ASP A 44 6.78 4.03 21.72
C ASP A 44 7.70 4.86 20.81
N GLU A 45 8.65 5.56 21.44
CA GLU A 45 9.67 6.33 20.74
C GLU A 45 10.77 5.45 20.13
N ALA A 46 10.83 4.15 20.48
CA ALA A 46 11.84 3.24 19.96
C ALA A 46 11.51 2.69 18.57
N MET A 47 10.25 2.79 18.14
CA MET A 47 9.75 2.31 16.84
C MET A 47 9.37 3.49 15.92
N PRO A 48 10.34 4.11 15.22
CA PRO A 48 10.07 5.28 14.38
C PRO A 48 9.25 4.94 13.12
N PHE A 49 9.13 3.67 12.73
CA PHE A 49 8.50 3.27 11.46
C PHE A 49 7.29 2.37 11.65
N PHE A 50 6.25 2.64 10.85
CA PHE A 50 5.05 1.83 10.72
C PHE A 50 4.92 1.37 9.26
N ASN A 51 5.17 0.10 9.00
CA ASN A 51 5.24 -0.44 7.65
C ASN A 51 3.96 -1.19 7.27
N LEU A 52 3.38 -0.77 6.16
CA LEU A 52 2.23 -1.40 5.51
C LEU A 52 2.72 -2.23 4.32
N ILE A 53 2.74 -3.55 4.49
CA ILE A 53 3.20 -4.50 3.48
C ILE A 53 2.01 -4.94 2.64
N VAL A 54 1.84 -4.39 1.44
CA VAL A 54 0.79 -4.85 0.52
C VAL A 54 1.19 -6.21 -0.05
N SER A 55 0.27 -7.15 0.03
CA SER A 55 0.43 -8.50 -0.48
C SER A 55 -0.87 -8.98 -1.13
N THR A 56 -0.76 -10.09 -1.84
CA THR A 56 -1.88 -10.70 -2.55
C THR A 56 -1.64 -12.18 -2.79
N SER A 57 -2.72 -12.93 -2.99
CA SER A 57 -2.71 -14.30 -3.49
C SER A 57 -4.00 -14.55 -4.26
N LYS A 58 -3.99 -15.48 -5.23
CA LYS A 58 -5.22 -15.86 -5.95
C LYS A 58 -6.31 -16.43 -5.05
N ALA A 59 -5.93 -16.96 -3.88
CA ALA A 59 -6.86 -17.46 -2.88
C ALA A 59 -7.51 -16.35 -2.02
N THR A 60 -6.96 -15.14 -2.02
CA THR A 60 -7.49 -14.02 -1.25
C THR A 60 -8.74 -13.47 -1.91
N ILE A 61 -9.90 -13.76 -1.29
CA ILE A 61 -11.22 -13.33 -1.79
C ILE A 61 -11.68 -12.05 -1.09
N ASN A 62 -11.35 -11.90 0.19
CA ASN A 62 -11.67 -10.74 1.02
C ASN A 62 -10.39 -10.09 1.52
N VAL A 63 -10.48 -8.83 1.94
CA VAL A 63 -9.37 -8.14 2.59
C VAL A 63 -9.01 -8.85 3.90
N GLU A 64 -7.73 -9.13 4.08
CA GLU A 64 -7.17 -9.72 5.29
C GLU A 64 -5.99 -8.87 5.79
N VAL A 65 -5.83 -8.76 7.11
CA VAL A 65 -4.68 -8.07 7.72
C VAL A 65 -3.96 -9.02 8.68
N LYS A 66 -2.62 -9.01 8.65
CA LYS A 66 -1.78 -9.80 9.57
C LYS A 66 -0.78 -8.89 10.26
N GLY A 67 -0.59 -9.10 11.57
CA GLY A 67 0.27 -8.28 12.41
C GLY A 67 -0.42 -7.87 13.72
N PRO A 68 0.17 -6.94 14.47
CA PRO A 68 1.48 -6.32 14.21
C PRO A 68 2.63 -7.31 14.43
N ASP A 69 3.64 -7.28 13.58
CA ASP A 69 4.94 -7.91 13.82
C ASP A 69 5.97 -6.84 14.20
N TYR A 70 6.63 -7.01 15.35
CA TYR A 70 7.57 -6.02 15.89
C TYR A 70 9.00 -6.45 15.59
N ASN A 71 9.61 -5.82 14.58
CA ASN A 71 11.01 -6.04 14.29
C ASN A 71 11.88 -5.07 15.10
N GLN A 72 12.34 -5.54 16.26
CA GLN A 72 13.19 -4.79 17.19
C GLN A 72 14.55 -4.39 16.59
N LYS A 73 15.08 -5.19 15.65
CA LYS A 73 16.38 -4.93 15.02
C LYS A 73 16.30 -3.73 14.08
N GLU A 74 15.26 -3.68 13.27
CA GLU A 74 15.02 -2.60 12.29
C GLU A 74 14.18 -1.45 12.88
N LYS A 75 13.67 -1.64 14.11
CA LYS A 75 12.83 -0.68 14.83
C LYS A 75 11.58 -0.31 14.03
N ILE A 76 10.88 -1.33 13.56
CA ILE A 76 9.70 -1.17 12.69
C ILE A 76 8.56 -2.08 13.13
N ILE A 77 7.34 -1.53 13.02
CA ILE A 77 6.09 -2.27 13.22
C ILE A 77 5.57 -2.65 11.85
N ASN A 78 5.50 -3.94 11.55
CA ASN A 78 5.04 -4.45 10.26
C ASN A 78 3.58 -4.91 10.35
N TRP A 79 2.79 -4.48 9.37
CA TRP A 79 1.45 -4.97 9.11
C TRP A 79 1.37 -5.41 7.67
N GLY A 80 0.91 -6.63 7.41
CA GLY A 80 0.62 -7.05 6.05
C GLY A 80 -0.85 -6.88 5.69
N LEU A 81 -1.09 -6.35 4.49
CA LEU A 81 -2.39 -6.06 3.91
C LEU A 81 -2.59 -7.00 2.72
N TRP A 82 -3.39 -8.04 2.89
CA TRP A 82 -3.73 -8.99 1.82
C TRP A 82 -4.96 -8.50 1.09
N LEU A 83 -4.76 -8.06 -0.15
CA LEU A 83 -5.82 -7.51 -0.99
C LEU A 83 -6.35 -8.60 -1.95
N PRO A 84 -7.64 -8.55 -2.34
CA PRO A 84 -8.23 -9.57 -3.19
C PRO A 84 -7.75 -9.46 -4.64
N TYR A 85 -6.86 -10.38 -5.03
CA TYR A 85 -6.16 -10.36 -6.32
C TYR A 85 -7.11 -10.22 -7.51
N GLU A 86 -7.98 -11.22 -7.68
CA GLU A 86 -8.88 -11.36 -8.84
C GLU A 86 -9.87 -10.20 -8.95
N ALA A 87 -10.30 -9.63 -7.83
CA ALA A 87 -11.20 -8.49 -7.83
C ALA A 87 -10.52 -7.21 -8.35
N ILE A 88 -9.21 -7.07 -8.10
CA ILE A 88 -8.43 -5.90 -8.53
C ILE A 88 -8.00 -6.08 -9.99
N VAL A 89 -7.36 -7.20 -10.35
CA VAL A 89 -6.72 -7.35 -11.67
C VAL A 89 -7.70 -7.47 -12.82
N ASN A 90 -8.91 -8.01 -12.56
CA ASN A 90 -9.95 -8.14 -13.59
C ASN A 90 -10.75 -6.83 -13.79
N HIS A 91 -10.48 -5.79 -13.00
CA HIS A 91 -11.13 -4.50 -13.17
C HIS A 91 -10.40 -3.67 -14.25
N PRO A 92 -11.12 -3.02 -15.19
CA PRO A 92 -10.50 -2.27 -16.30
C PRO A 92 -9.67 -1.07 -15.84
N LYS A 93 -9.90 -0.60 -14.61
CA LYS A 93 -9.12 0.46 -13.95
C LYS A 93 -8.69 -0.05 -12.58
N GLN A 94 -7.57 -0.77 -12.48
CA GLN A 94 -7.18 -1.48 -11.25
C GLN A 94 -7.01 -0.55 -10.04
N ASN A 95 -6.63 0.72 -10.26
CA ASN A 95 -6.48 1.71 -9.20
C ASN A 95 -7.76 1.93 -8.36
N ILE A 96 -8.96 1.81 -8.96
CA ILE A 96 -10.23 2.00 -8.26
C ILE A 96 -10.44 0.94 -7.16
N PRO A 97 -10.54 -0.36 -7.47
CA PRO A 97 -10.67 -1.39 -6.44
C PRO A 97 -9.42 -1.48 -5.57
N TYR A 98 -8.22 -1.22 -6.10
CA TYR A 98 -7.00 -1.22 -5.31
C TYR A 98 -7.07 -0.23 -4.14
N ILE A 99 -7.39 1.05 -4.41
CA ILE A 99 -7.53 2.07 -3.36
C ILE A 99 -8.64 1.67 -2.38
N SER A 100 -9.79 1.20 -2.87
CA SER A 100 -10.89 0.78 -2.00
C SER A 100 -10.46 -0.32 -1.01
N TYR A 101 -9.89 -1.41 -1.52
CA TYR A 101 -9.47 -2.54 -0.69
C TYR A 101 -8.28 -2.20 0.21
N TYR A 102 -7.37 -1.35 -0.26
CA TYR A 102 -6.29 -0.81 0.58
C TYR A 102 -6.88 -0.09 1.79
N PHE A 103 -7.83 0.82 1.58
CA PHE A 103 -8.46 1.55 2.69
C PHE A 103 -9.35 0.68 3.58
N ASP A 104 -9.98 -0.36 3.04
CA ASP A 104 -10.66 -1.38 3.86
C ASP A 104 -9.66 -2.06 4.81
N ALA A 105 -8.46 -2.40 4.31
CA ALA A 105 -7.40 -2.97 5.15
C ALA A 105 -6.92 -1.97 6.21
N LEU A 106 -6.78 -0.69 5.84
CA LEU A 106 -6.39 0.37 6.77
C LEU A 106 -7.41 0.61 7.87
N VAL A 107 -8.71 0.47 7.58
CA VAL A 107 -9.75 0.53 8.61
C VAL A 107 -9.51 -0.56 9.64
N LEU A 108 -9.22 -1.79 9.20
CA LEU A 108 -8.94 -2.90 10.12
C LEU A 108 -7.69 -2.64 10.96
N VAL A 109 -6.60 -2.16 10.34
CA VAL A 109 -5.33 -1.86 11.04
C VAL A 109 -5.50 -0.69 12.01
N PHE A 110 -5.96 0.47 11.56
CA PHE A 110 -5.95 1.67 12.38
C PHE A 110 -7.05 1.67 13.45
N ASN A 111 -8.11 0.88 13.29
CA ASN A 111 -9.08 0.65 14.36
C ASN A 111 -8.43 -0.01 15.59
N THR A 112 -7.39 -0.84 15.43
CA THR A 112 -6.66 -1.41 16.59
C THR A 112 -5.92 -0.35 17.41
N TYR A 113 -5.68 0.82 16.83
CA TYR A 113 -5.05 1.96 17.48
C TYR A 113 -6.06 3.07 17.86
N GLY A 114 -7.37 2.77 17.78
CA GLY A 114 -8.44 3.68 18.17
C GLY A 114 -8.77 4.76 17.14
N PHE A 115 -8.27 4.66 15.91
CA PHE A 115 -8.67 5.58 14.85
C PHE A 115 -10.02 5.16 14.25
N PRO A 116 -11.00 6.08 14.16
CA PRO A 116 -12.31 5.75 13.62
C PRO A 116 -12.26 5.52 12.11
N GLU A 117 -13.09 4.59 11.62
CA GLU A 117 -13.23 4.31 10.18
C GLU A 117 -13.48 5.59 9.36
N GLU A 118 -14.31 6.50 9.86
CA GLU A 118 -14.62 7.77 9.17
C GLU A 118 -13.36 8.55 8.79
N ARG A 119 -12.31 8.50 9.61
CA ARG A 119 -11.03 9.14 9.32
C ARG A 119 -10.35 8.49 8.12
N MET A 120 -10.30 7.16 8.07
CA MET A 120 -9.75 6.43 6.92
C MET A 120 -10.54 6.72 5.66
N ARG A 121 -11.87 6.77 5.74
CA ARG A 121 -12.73 7.09 4.60
C ARG A 121 -12.57 8.54 4.11
N LYS A 122 -12.26 9.50 5.00
CA LYS A 122 -11.92 10.87 4.60
C LYS A 122 -10.60 10.92 3.82
N ILE A 123 -9.58 10.19 4.28
CA ILE A 123 -8.30 10.08 3.59
C ILE A 123 -8.50 9.38 2.23
N GLN A 124 -9.28 8.29 2.19
CA GLN A 124 -9.64 7.58 0.98
C GLN A 124 -10.23 8.52 -0.07
N LYS A 125 -11.28 9.27 0.29
CA LYS A 125 -11.94 10.24 -0.63
C LYS A 125 -10.96 11.29 -1.15
N SER A 126 -10.04 11.75 -0.31
CA SER A 126 -8.99 12.70 -0.70
C SER A 126 -8.07 12.09 -1.75
N VAL A 127 -7.56 10.87 -1.51
CA VAL A 127 -6.72 10.13 -2.47
C VAL A 127 -7.47 9.87 -3.78
N GLU A 128 -8.70 9.36 -3.69
CA GLU A 128 -9.54 9.06 -4.85
C GLU A 128 -9.75 10.31 -5.73
N SER A 129 -9.99 11.47 -5.11
CA SER A 129 -10.19 12.73 -5.84
C SER A 129 -8.95 13.23 -6.59
N GLU A 130 -7.75 12.88 -6.14
CA GLU A 130 -6.49 13.26 -6.79
C GLU A 130 -6.04 12.23 -7.84
N VAL A 131 -6.35 10.95 -7.62
CA VAL A 131 -5.84 9.82 -8.42
C VAL A 131 -6.80 9.38 -9.50
N ILE A 132 -8.10 9.23 -9.20
CA ILE A 132 -9.05 8.63 -10.14
C ILE A 132 -9.33 9.62 -11.29
N GLY A 133 -9.00 9.18 -12.51
CA GLY A 133 -9.17 10.00 -13.72
C GLY A 133 -7.99 10.94 -14.01
N ASN A 134 -6.91 10.86 -13.24
CA ASN A 134 -5.68 11.61 -13.47
C ASN A 134 -4.61 10.71 -14.08
N SER A 135 -4.23 11.00 -15.32
CA SER A 135 -3.28 10.18 -16.09
C SER A 135 -1.87 10.16 -15.52
N GLN A 136 -1.52 11.08 -14.62
CA GLN A 136 -0.21 11.04 -13.94
C GLN A 136 -0.04 9.79 -13.07
N TYR A 137 -1.14 9.15 -12.67
CA TYR A 137 -1.19 7.94 -11.85
C TYR A 137 -1.50 6.68 -12.65
N ASP A 138 -1.58 6.78 -13.98
CA ASP A 138 -1.72 5.60 -14.82
C ASP A 138 -0.47 4.72 -14.68
N PHE A 139 -0.69 3.41 -14.78
CA PHE A 139 0.40 2.45 -14.76
C PHE A 139 1.10 2.46 -16.11
N GLU A 140 2.39 2.77 -16.10
CA GLU A 140 3.27 2.67 -17.25
C GLU A 140 4.07 1.38 -17.07
N GLU A 141 3.94 0.43 -18.00
CA GLU A 141 4.85 -0.72 -18.04
C GLU A 141 6.25 -0.17 -18.29
N GLU A 142 7.19 -0.46 -17.39
CA GLU A 142 8.60 -0.15 -17.63
C GLU A 142 9.06 -0.94 -18.85
N THR A 143 9.11 -0.28 -20.00
CA THR A 143 9.86 -0.78 -21.15
C THR A 143 11.32 -0.69 -20.76
N ILE A 144 11.90 -1.82 -20.36
CA ILE A 144 13.35 -1.93 -20.28
C ILE A 144 13.84 -1.82 -21.73
N ASP A 145 14.21 -0.62 -22.15
CA ASP A 145 15.08 -0.42 -23.31
C ASP A 145 16.43 -1.02 -22.91
N LEU A 146 16.57 -2.34 -23.05
CA LEU A 146 17.85 -3.01 -22.98
C LEU A 146 18.66 -2.48 -24.16
N ASP A 147 19.55 -1.54 -23.87
CA ASP A 147 20.58 -1.13 -24.81
C ASP A 147 21.58 -2.30 -24.95
N LEU A 148 21.25 -3.23 -25.86
CA LEU A 148 22.08 -4.37 -26.22
C LEU A 148 23.19 -3.97 -27.20
N SER A 149 23.44 -2.66 -27.42
CA SER A 149 24.51 -2.22 -28.32
C SER A 149 25.92 -2.56 -27.82
N ASP A 150 26.06 -2.87 -26.53
CA ASP A 150 27.31 -3.34 -25.90
C ASP A 150 27.51 -4.88 -25.94
N LEU A 151 26.56 -5.63 -26.50
CA LEU A 151 26.74 -7.07 -26.76
C LEU A 151 27.48 -7.26 -28.09
N GLU A 152 28.80 -7.07 -28.08
CA GLU A 152 29.68 -7.65 -29.08
C GLU A 152 29.56 -9.18 -29.00
N LEU A 153 28.76 -9.77 -29.89
CA LEU A 153 28.82 -11.19 -30.22
C LEU A 153 29.99 -11.36 -31.21
N ASP A 154 31.03 -12.09 -30.77
CA ASP A 154 32.28 -12.44 -31.48
C ASP A 154 32.29 -12.32 -33.02
#